data_AF-A0A9E1ILR2-F1
#
_entry.id   AF-A0A9E1ILR2-F1
#
_cell.length_a   1.000
_cell.length_b   1.000
_cell.length_c   1.000
_cell.angle_alpha   90.00
_cell.angle_beta   90.00
_cell.angle_gamma   90.00
#
_symmetry.space_group_name_H-M   'P 1'
#
loop_
_entity.id
_entity.type
_entity.pdbx_description
1 polymer ?
#
loop_
_entity_poly.entity_id
_entity_poly.type
_entity_poly.pdbx_seq_one_letter_code
_entity_poly.pdbx_strand_id
1 'polypeptide(L)'
;PDRVDFLRDDEVIDAAQQGENETLIANISQPSLSNALALTSVAIDMNYSNWAVMTRASSDTNVWLRADATYRLQEGGLDTQTGAPLLISFVPPGSTGKVVFSSFHIDAQRDDVTDTILRTVVGHFRSSDEDSTEEEEASDE
;
A
#
# COMPACT_ATOMS: atom_id res chain seq x y z
N PRO A 1 -14.92 11.18 6.64
CA PRO A 1 -14.00 10.05 6.38
C PRO A 1 -13.11 9.73 7.60
N ASP A 2 -13.27 8.55 8.23
CA ASP A 2 -12.66 8.30 9.55
C ASP A 2 -11.18 7.84 9.51
N ARG A 3 -10.69 7.32 8.36
CA ARG A 3 -9.36 6.68 8.29
C ARG A 3 -8.41 7.25 7.24
N VAL A 4 -8.93 7.68 6.10
CA VAL A 4 -8.15 8.22 4.98
C VAL A 4 -8.85 9.45 4.47
N ASP A 5 -8.08 10.49 4.21
CA ASP A 5 -8.53 11.74 3.61
C ASP A 5 -7.89 11.82 2.23
N PHE A 6 -8.71 11.99 1.20
CA PHE A 6 -8.23 12.14 -0.16
C PHE A 6 -8.14 13.62 -0.53
N LEU A 7 -7.36 13.90 -1.57
CA LEU A 7 -7.28 15.24 -2.13
C LEU A 7 -8.62 15.57 -2.77
N ARG A 8 -9.22 16.71 -2.38
CA ARG A 8 -10.57 17.15 -2.76
C ARG A 8 -11.68 16.28 -2.18
N ASP A 9 -12.90 16.58 -2.62
CA ASP A 9 -14.12 15.93 -2.21
C ASP A 9 -14.16 14.49 -2.72
N ASP A 10 -14.07 13.52 -1.80
CA ASP A 10 -14.20 12.10 -2.07
C ASP A 10 -15.66 11.64 -2.21
N GLU A 11 -16.63 12.54 -2.00
CA GLU A 11 -18.06 12.30 -2.26
C GLU A 11 -18.45 12.58 -3.72
N VAL A 12 -17.58 13.28 -4.47
CA VAL A 12 -17.75 13.55 -5.90
C VAL A 12 -16.90 12.60 -6.72
N ILE A 13 -17.55 11.84 -7.61
CA ILE A 13 -16.90 10.90 -8.53
C ILE A 13 -15.77 11.62 -9.28
N ASP A 14 -14.59 10.98 -9.31
CA ASP A 14 -13.36 11.39 -10.00
C ASP A 14 -12.70 12.69 -9.51
N ALA A 15 -13.28 13.40 -8.54
CA ALA A 15 -12.70 14.64 -8.03
C ALA A 15 -11.33 14.42 -7.37
N ALA A 16 -11.13 13.28 -6.71
CA ALA A 16 -9.87 12.91 -6.06
C ALA A 16 -8.82 12.28 -7.00
N GLN A 17 -9.21 11.90 -8.21
CA GLN A 17 -8.35 11.19 -9.18
C GLN A 17 -7.50 12.17 -9.99
N GLN A 18 -6.58 12.85 -9.32
CA GLN A 18 -5.83 13.98 -9.90
C GLN A 18 -4.33 13.74 -9.97
N GLY A 19 -3.87 12.56 -9.53
CA GLY A 19 -2.46 12.20 -9.57
C GLY A 19 -1.93 12.06 -11.00
N GLU A 20 -0.65 12.37 -11.17
CA GLU A 20 0.07 12.27 -12.43
C GLU A 20 0.84 10.95 -12.57
N ASN A 21 1.15 10.60 -13.82
CA ASN A 21 2.06 9.49 -14.11
C ASN A 21 3.51 9.98 -13.91
N GLU A 22 4.19 9.39 -12.94
CA GLU A 22 5.55 9.74 -12.56
C GLU A 22 6.20 8.60 -11.76
N THR A 23 7.52 8.63 -11.62
CA THR A 23 8.22 7.81 -10.62
C THR A 23 8.43 8.63 -9.35
N LEU A 24 7.85 8.17 -8.25
CA LEU A 24 7.98 8.79 -6.93
C LEU A 24 9.08 8.12 -6.11
N ILE A 25 9.86 8.91 -5.38
CA ILE A 25 10.77 8.38 -4.36
C ILE A 25 10.03 8.37 -3.02
N ALA A 26 9.54 7.19 -2.63
CA ALA A 26 8.77 7.02 -1.40
C ALA A 26 9.67 6.64 -0.23
N ASN A 27 9.56 7.40 0.86
CA ASN A 27 10.19 7.08 2.14
C ASN A 27 9.42 5.97 2.85
N ILE A 28 10.16 4.99 3.38
CA ILE A 28 9.59 3.89 4.14
C ILE A 28 9.41 4.35 5.60
N SER A 29 8.16 4.38 6.05
CA SER A 29 7.78 4.89 7.36
C SER A 29 7.80 3.83 8.47
N GLN A 30 7.71 2.54 8.10
CA GLN A 30 7.67 1.43 9.06
C GLN A 30 9.00 0.66 9.09
N PRO A 31 9.61 0.46 10.29
CA PRO A 31 10.86 -0.28 10.40
C PRO A 31 10.81 -1.71 9.87
N SER A 32 9.67 -2.40 9.99
CA SER A 32 9.53 -3.78 9.50
C SER A 32 9.72 -3.89 7.99
N LEU A 33 9.10 -3.00 7.21
CA LEU A 33 9.27 -2.95 5.75
C LEU A 33 10.67 -2.47 5.36
N SER A 34 11.20 -1.47 6.06
CA SER A 34 12.55 -0.94 5.83
C SER A 34 13.61 -2.03 6.02
N ASN A 35 13.49 -2.79 7.11
CA ASN A 35 14.39 -3.91 7.42
C ASN A 35 14.25 -5.04 6.39
N ALA A 36 13.02 -5.37 5.98
CA ALA A 36 12.78 -6.43 5.01
C ALA A 36 13.37 -6.10 3.62
N LEU A 37 13.30 -4.82 3.21
CA LEU A 37 13.87 -4.35 1.94
C LEU A 37 15.37 -4.00 2.04
N ALA A 38 15.91 -3.84 3.26
CA ALA A 38 17.22 -3.22 3.51
C ALA A 38 17.36 -1.81 2.87
N LEU A 39 16.26 -1.05 2.87
CA LEU A 39 16.16 0.27 2.25
C LEU A 39 15.44 1.25 3.18
N THR A 40 15.70 2.55 3.02
CA THR A 40 14.96 3.63 3.68
C THR A 40 13.96 4.33 2.75
N SER A 41 14.13 4.15 1.44
CA SER A 41 13.23 4.63 0.41
C SER A 41 13.15 3.66 -0.77
N VAL A 42 12.09 3.75 -1.54
CA VAL A 42 11.84 2.92 -2.72
C VAL A 42 11.28 3.79 -3.84
N ALA A 43 11.70 3.53 -5.08
CA ALA A 43 11.10 4.14 -6.26
C ALA A 43 9.76 3.43 -6.54
N ILE A 44 8.68 4.21 -6.62
CA ILE A 44 7.34 3.74 -6.93
C ILE A 44 6.95 4.26 -8.31
N ASP A 45 6.65 3.34 -9.23
CA ASP A 45 6.14 3.67 -10.55
C ASP A 45 4.62 3.90 -10.52
N MET A 46 4.20 5.15 -10.77
CA MET A 46 2.80 5.54 -10.88
C MET A 46 2.37 5.41 -12.34
N ASN A 47 2.20 4.16 -12.79
CA ASN A 47 2.02 3.85 -14.22
C ASN A 47 0.63 4.21 -14.81
N TYR A 48 -0.18 5.02 -14.13
CA TYR A 48 -1.48 5.47 -14.60
C TYR A 48 -1.72 6.93 -14.24
N SER A 49 -2.31 7.66 -15.17
CA SER A 49 -2.81 9.01 -14.94
C SER A 49 -4.17 8.91 -14.25
N ASN A 50 -4.46 9.78 -13.28
CA ASN A 50 -5.71 9.83 -12.49
C ASN A 50 -5.75 8.87 -11.27
N TRP A 51 -4.68 8.78 -10.48
CA TRP A 51 -4.73 8.07 -9.21
C TRP A 51 -5.22 8.96 -8.06
N ALA A 52 -5.80 8.35 -7.02
CA ALA A 52 -6.33 9.05 -5.85
C ALA A 52 -5.20 9.46 -4.89
N VAL A 53 -4.98 10.77 -4.76
CA VAL A 53 -3.94 11.31 -3.90
C VAL A 53 -4.45 11.34 -2.46
N MET A 54 -3.83 10.59 -1.55
CA MET A 54 -4.12 10.69 -0.12
C MET A 54 -3.44 11.93 0.47
N THR A 55 -4.19 12.74 1.21
CA THR A 55 -3.65 13.92 1.91
C THR A 55 -3.34 13.58 3.37
N ARG A 56 -4.12 12.67 3.97
CA ARG A 56 -3.95 12.29 5.37
C ARG A 56 -4.43 10.87 5.64
N ALA A 57 -3.82 10.26 6.65
CA ALA A 57 -4.31 9.03 7.27
C ALA A 57 -4.54 9.30 8.77
N SER A 58 -5.51 8.63 9.36
CA SER A 58 -5.81 8.70 10.79
C SER A 58 -4.67 8.11 11.64
N SER A 59 -4.65 8.43 12.93
CA SER A 59 -3.62 7.97 13.88
C SER A 59 -3.63 6.45 14.14
N ASP A 60 -4.74 5.79 13.85
CA ASP A 60 -4.93 4.34 13.96
C ASP A 60 -4.70 3.59 12.64
N THR A 61 -4.12 4.28 11.65
CA THR A 61 -3.69 3.72 10.38
C THR A 61 -2.16 3.63 10.33
N ASN A 62 -1.63 2.47 9.96
CA ASN A 62 -0.20 2.32 9.68
C ASN A 62 0.07 2.86 8.28
N VAL A 63 0.86 3.93 8.20
CA VAL A 63 1.39 4.41 6.93
C VAL A 63 2.74 3.75 6.69
N TRP A 64 2.87 3.06 5.57
CA TRP A 64 4.06 2.30 5.19
C TRP A 64 4.98 3.09 4.28
N LEU A 65 4.42 3.79 3.31
CA LEU A 65 5.15 4.58 2.32
C LEU A 65 4.58 6.01 2.25
N ARG A 66 5.47 7.00 2.13
CA ARG A 66 5.13 8.40 1.88
C ARG A 66 6.01 9.01 0.80
N ALA A 67 5.45 9.79 -0.09
CA ALA A 67 6.23 10.58 -1.05
C ALA A 67 5.59 11.95 -1.26
N ASP A 68 6.33 12.86 -1.88
CA ASP A 68 5.75 14.07 -2.43
C ASP A 68 5.07 13.70 -3.75
N ALA A 69 3.79 14.00 -3.88
CA ALA A 69 2.96 13.56 -5.00
C ALA A 69 2.51 14.74 -5.86
N THR A 70 2.73 14.68 -7.16
CA THR A 70 2.28 15.71 -8.10
C THR A 70 0.82 15.45 -8.49
N TYR A 71 0.02 16.52 -8.52
CA TYR A 71 -1.40 16.44 -8.88
C TYR A 71 -1.86 17.62 -9.73
N ARG A 72 -2.93 17.40 -10.51
CA ARG A 72 -3.53 18.42 -11.39
C ARG A 72 -4.48 19.35 -10.64
N LEU A 73 -4.38 20.66 -10.91
CA LEU A 73 -5.34 21.67 -10.45
C LEU A 73 -6.54 21.79 -11.40
N GLN A 74 -7.74 22.06 -10.89
CA GLN A 74 -8.96 22.21 -11.72
C GLN A 74 -8.85 23.38 -12.71
N GLU A 75 -8.19 24.45 -12.30
CA GLU A 75 -7.97 25.66 -13.12
C GLU A 75 -6.82 25.49 -14.12
N GLY A 76 -6.19 24.30 -14.16
CA GLY A 76 -5.00 24.00 -14.93
C GLY A 76 -3.71 24.17 -14.11
N GLY A 77 -2.66 23.49 -14.56
CA GLY A 77 -1.36 23.43 -13.86
C GLY A 77 -1.23 22.25 -12.91
N LEU A 78 -0.09 22.21 -12.24
CA LEU A 78 0.31 21.15 -11.31
C LEU A 78 0.62 21.76 -9.94
N ASP A 79 0.35 20.99 -8.90
CA ASP A 79 0.77 21.28 -7.53
C ASP A 79 1.29 19.99 -6.87
N THR A 80 1.86 20.10 -5.67
CA THR A 80 2.50 18.98 -4.97
C THR A 80 1.92 18.79 -3.59
N GLN A 81 1.41 17.58 -3.32
CA GLN A 81 1.05 17.14 -1.98
C GLN A 81 2.29 16.57 -1.28
N THR A 82 2.89 17.35 -0.39
CA THR A 82 4.06 16.91 0.39
C THR A 82 3.69 15.77 1.35
N GLY A 83 4.53 14.73 1.39
CA GLY A 83 4.40 13.62 2.34
C GLY A 83 3.10 12.81 2.24
N ALA A 84 2.49 12.76 1.05
CA ALA A 84 1.30 11.97 0.76
C ALA A 84 1.51 10.49 1.16
N PRO A 85 0.60 9.88 1.95
CA PRO A 85 0.58 8.42 2.10
C PRO A 85 0.42 7.76 0.73
N LEU A 86 1.17 6.68 0.47
CA LEU A 86 1.05 5.89 -0.77
C LEU A 86 0.66 4.43 -0.51
N LEU A 87 1.00 3.90 0.66
CA LEU A 87 0.64 2.56 1.11
C LEU A 87 0.26 2.62 2.58
N ILE A 88 -0.94 2.15 2.89
CA ILE A 88 -1.49 2.16 4.25
C ILE A 88 -2.11 0.82 4.61
N SER A 89 -2.25 0.56 5.90
CA SER A 89 -3.07 -0.56 6.39
C SER A 89 -3.73 -0.24 7.72
N PHE A 90 -4.90 -0.81 7.98
CA PHE A 90 -5.57 -0.73 9.27
C PHE A 90 -6.47 -1.95 9.50
N VAL A 91 -6.87 -2.16 10.75
CA VAL A 91 -7.85 -3.19 11.13
C VAL A 91 -9.16 -2.47 11.46
N PRO A 92 -10.27 -2.75 10.74
CA PRO A 92 -11.56 -2.15 11.06
C PRO A 92 -12.02 -2.53 12.47
N PRO A 93 -12.67 -1.62 13.22
CA PRO A 93 -13.20 -1.93 14.54
C PRO A 93 -14.14 -3.14 14.51
N GLY A 94 -13.94 -4.09 15.44
CA GLY A 94 -14.73 -5.32 15.51
C GLY A 94 -14.39 -6.38 14.45
N SER A 95 -13.35 -6.17 13.64
CA SER A 95 -12.88 -7.12 12.64
C SER A 95 -11.57 -7.79 13.03
N THR A 96 -11.36 -9.02 12.57
CA THR A 96 -10.06 -9.70 12.57
C THR A 96 -9.31 -9.53 11.25
N GLY A 97 -9.97 -8.96 10.23
CA GLY A 97 -9.40 -8.69 8.93
C GLY A 97 -8.55 -7.42 8.90
N LYS A 98 -7.57 -7.38 8.00
CA LYS A 98 -6.73 -6.22 7.73
C LYS A 98 -7.06 -5.66 6.35
N VAL A 99 -7.28 -4.35 6.30
CA VAL A 99 -7.39 -3.61 5.05
C VAL A 99 -6.02 -3.08 4.68
N VAL A 100 -5.62 -3.25 3.43
CA VAL A 100 -4.42 -2.66 2.85
C VAL A 100 -4.86 -1.85 1.63
N PHE A 101 -4.41 -0.60 1.54
CA PHE A 101 -4.70 0.27 0.41
C PHE A 101 -3.40 0.83 -0.13
N SER A 102 -3.27 0.84 -1.46
CA SER A 102 -2.14 1.42 -2.18
C SER A 102 -2.65 2.38 -3.24
N SER A 103 -1.97 3.52 -3.38
CA SER A 103 -2.22 4.49 -4.45
C SER A 103 -1.51 4.11 -5.75
N PHE A 104 -0.88 2.93 -5.83
CA PHE A 104 -0.12 2.46 -6.98
C PHE A 104 -0.43 0.99 -7.27
N HIS A 105 -0.16 0.56 -8.50
CA HIS A 105 -0.25 -0.84 -8.86
C HIS A 105 0.94 -1.59 -8.26
N ILE A 106 0.65 -2.53 -7.35
CA ILE A 106 1.69 -3.31 -6.66
C ILE A 106 2.52 -4.11 -7.67
N ASP A 107 1.89 -4.71 -8.68
CA ASP A 107 2.53 -5.51 -9.73
C ASP A 107 3.31 -4.68 -10.77
N ALA A 108 3.15 -3.35 -10.79
CA ALA A 108 3.96 -2.47 -11.62
C ALA A 108 5.34 -2.17 -11.01
N GLN A 109 5.57 -2.59 -9.76
CA GLN A 109 6.84 -2.37 -9.08
C GLN A 109 7.81 -3.51 -9.39
N ARG A 110 9.09 -3.32 -9.05
CA ARG A 110 10.08 -4.40 -9.13
C ARG A 110 9.62 -5.62 -8.33
N ASP A 111 9.83 -6.81 -8.88
CA ASP A 111 9.41 -8.09 -8.28
C ASP A 111 9.82 -8.24 -6.81
N ASP A 112 11.06 -7.85 -6.47
CA ASP A 112 11.58 -7.94 -5.11
C ASP A 112 10.87 -7.00 -4.12
N VAL A 113 10.48 -5.81 -4.58
CA VAL A 113 9.68 -4.85 -3.80
C VAL A 113 8.27 -5.39 -3.62
N THR A 114 7.65 -5.86 -4.69
CA THR A 114 6.30 -6.42 -4.70
C THR A 114 6.15 -7.57 -3.71
N ASP A 115 7.01 -8.59 -3.83
CA ASP A 115 6.98 -9.77 -2.96
C ASP A 115 7.19 -9.40 -1.49
N THR A 116 8.10 -8.46 -1.23
CA THR A 116 8.40 -8.01 0.13
C THR A 116 7.23 -7.23 0.72
N ILE A 117 6.58 -6.35 -0.06
CA ILE A 117 5.36 -5.64 0.36
C ILE A 117 4.25 -6.64 0.67
N LEU A 118 3.98 -7.59 -0.22
CA LEU A 118 2.91 -8.58 -0.01
C LEU A 118 3.16 -9.41 1.26
N ARG A 119 4.38 -9.92 1.44
CA ARG A 119 4.74 -10.73 2.62
C ARG A 119 4.71 -9.95 3.93
N THR A 120 5.18 -8.70 3.91
CA THR A 120 5.36 -7.89 5.12
C THR A 120 4.08 -7.14 5.51
N VAL A 121 3.38 -6.56 4.52
CA VAL A 121 2.25 -5.66 4.73
C VAL A 121 0.93 -6.40 4.69
N VAL A 122 0.74 -7.35 3.76
CA VAL A 122 -0.53 -8.10 3.62
C VAL A 122 -0.56 -9.29 4.57
N GLY A 123 0.50 -10.10 4.59
CA GLY A 123 0.64 -11.18 5.56
C GLY A 123 1.30 -12.43 4.98
N HIS A 124 1.32 -13.48 5.77
CA HIS A 124 1.83 -14.79 5.34
C HIS A 124 0.69 -15.57 4.69
N PHE A 125 0.85 -15.87 3.41
CA PHE A 125 0.02 -16.87 2.74
C PHE A 125 0.56 -18.24 3.14
N ARG A 126 -0.27 -19.06 3.79
CA ARG A 126 0.09 -20.47 4.04
C ARG A 126 0.27 -21.14 2.68
N SER A 127 1.44 -21.71 2.42
CA SER A 127 1.60 -22.59 1.27
C SER A 127 0.73 -23.83 1.53
N SER A 128 -0.02 -24.26 0.53
CA SER A 128 -0.89 -25.45 0.59
C SER A 128 -0.12 -26.77 0.68
N ASP A 129 1.21 -26.74 0.82
CA ASP A 129 2.07 -27.94 0.78
C ASP A 129 2.32 -28.59 2.15
N GLU A 130 1.82 -28.02 3.25
CA GLU A 130 2.03 -28.58 4.61
C GLU A 130 0.88 -29.48 5.12
N ASP A 131 -0.09 -29.87 4.27
CA ASP A 131 -1.24 -30.71 4.68
C ASP A 131 -1.26 -32.10 4.03
N SER A 132 -0.09 -32.61 3.61
CA SER A 132 0.04 -34.02 3.19
C SER A 132 0.43 -34.89 4.39
N THR A 133 -0.57 -35.19 5.21
CA THR A 133 -0.78 -36.45 5.95
C THR A 133 0.44 -37.34 6.20
N GLU A 134 0.97 -37.29 7.42
CA GLU A 134 1.56 -38.47 8.07
C GLU A 134 0.42 -39.49 8.32
N GLU A 135 0.21 -40.42 7.40
CA GLU A 135 -0.51 -41.66 7.75
C GLU A 135 0.47 -42.56 8.54
N GLU A 136 0.26 -42.59 9.85
CA GLU A 136 0.77 -43.63 10.75
C GLU A 136 0.24 -45.00 10.28
N GLU A 137 1.03 -45.79 9.58
CA GLU A 137 0.86 -47.26 9.59
C GLU A 137 1.49 -47.81 10.86
N ALA A 138 0.68 -47.84 11.93
CA ALA A 138 0.92 -48.64 13.11
C ALA A 138 0.29 -50.03 12.93
N SER A 139 1.13 -51.05 13.11
CA SER A 139 0.83 -52.40 13.59
C SER A 139 -0.20 -53.26 12.84
N ASP A 140 0.28 -54.38 12.29
CA ASP A 140 -0.29 -55.67 12.64
C ASP A 140 0.83 -56.72 12.73
N GLU A 141 0.70 -57.56 13.77
CA GLU A 141 1.62 -58.58 14.29
C GLU A 141 1.82 -59.81 13.37
#